data_AF-A0AAD7CET5-F1
#
_entry.id   AF-A0AAD7CET5-F1
#
_cell.length_a   1.000
_cell.length_b   1.000
_cell.length_c   1.000
_cell.angle_alpha   90.00
_cell.angle_beta   90.00
_cell.angle_gamma   90.00
#
_symmetry.space_group_name_H-M   'P 1'
#
loop_
_entity.id
_entity.type
_entity.pdbx_description
1 polymer ?
#
loop_
_entity_poly.entity_id
_entity_poly.type
_entity_poly.pdbx_seq_one_letter_code
_entity_poly.pdbx_strand_id
1 'polypeptide(L)'
;MDNPPSESDMPRHQRNLVDLCFEESHYQSAIDVLAQLRSPHHRPAAAHIRQLLFIALYDASPDTQIDPTASPSKRQKRYLLPPVTATRSAQQLLVSFATTNSPSAVISTLRPTDPDPSDEETECFIATESLCISRCKNCWEILAEGFLGRSQPLFASPSRKGKQRDTRSSFSDVRAPVGEMAWPTLDWLLILFERDELENPVLPRHSPLLLEQLGSPSRRDTDGPLNIIIHSLQESDPRRRMMGSRLLNLLINLSGTTHLDFVMLVVSLFNRVSSLEDMSWLMSGLSPTPAIFKFKVALFQKYFSSNSDGAKIGVRPRPQARAPPKGASETKAREPVSLVNKYRAPSSADILRLLDAKDSSISIPVSPLRIKFELLVSYNAFQTDAPAAERDPEWPNLLKNGAIAKALDTTFGCRGGTGGDGTMYRDLLDNILEVY
;
A
#
# COMPACT_ATOMS: atom_id res chain seq x y z
N MET A 1 -28.92 5.63 -14.49
CA MET A 1 -27.47 5.84 -14.54
C MET A 1 -26.99 5.01 -15.71
N ASP A 2 -26.68 5.64 -16.82
CA ASP A 2 -26.13 4.94 -17.98
C ASP A 2 -24.75 4.39 -17.59
N ASN A 3 -24.51 3.11 -17.84
CA ASN A 3 -23.17 2.54 -17.65
C ASN A 3 -22.18 3.38 -18.46
N PRO A 4 -21.06 3.83 -17.86
CA PRO A 4 -20.05 4.53 -18.63
C PRO A 4 -19.66 3.68 -19.84
N PRO A 5 -19.51 4.27 -21.03
CA PRO A 5 -19.17 3.53 -22.23
C PRO A 5 -17.88 2.75 -21.97
N SER A 6 -17.94 1.42 -22.14
CA SER A 6 -16.80 0.55 -21.95
C SER A 6 -15.67 0.95 -22.89
N GLU A 7 -14.46 1.11 -22.36
CA GLU A 7 -13.26 1.37 -23.16
C GLU A 7 -13.05 0.27 -24.20
N SER A 8 -12.91 0.67 -25.46
CA SER A 8 -12.61 -0.24 -26.56
C SER A 8 -11.10 -0.47 -26.67
N ASP A 9 -10.71 -1.61 -27.21
CA ASP A 9 -9.32 -1.89 -27.56
C ASP A 9 -8.73 -0.82 -28.46
N MET A 10 -7.50 -0.37 -28.16
CA MET A 10 -6.72 0.41 -29.12
C MET A 10 -6.67 -0.34 -30.47
N PRO A 11 -7.06 0.29 -31.59
CA PRO A 11 -7.03 -0.34 -32.91
C PRO A 11 -5.65 -0.87 -33.30
N ARG A 12 -5.60 -2.00 -34.02
CA ARG A 12 -4.34 -2.65 -34.42
C ARG A 12 -3.38 -1.72 -35.17
N HIS A 13 -3.90 -0.86 -36.06
CA HIS A 13 -3.05 0.09 -36.80
C HIS A 13 -2.37 1.11 -35.88
N GLN A 14 -3.05 1.58 -34.83
CA GLN A 14 -2.47 2.49 -33.84
C GLN A 14 -1.40 1.78 -33.00
N ARG A 15 -1.63 0.51 -32.66
CA ARG A 15 -0.63 -0.30 -31.96
C ARG A 15 0.64 -0.45 -32.77
N ASN A 16 0.50 -0.84 -34.04
CA ASN A 16 1.63 -1.04 -34.96
C ASN A 16 2.49 0.23 -35.11
N LEU A 17 1.91 1.44 -35.05
CA LEU A 17 2.69 2.68 -35.12
C LEU A 17 3.64 2.83 -33.92
N VAL A 18 3.17 2.46 -32.73
CA VAL A 18 3.97 2.48 -31.51
C VAL A 18 5.00 1.36 -31.52
N ASP A 19 4.59 0.15 -31.96
CA ASP A 19 5.47 -1.03 -32.04
C ASP A 19 6.66 -0.79 -32.97
N LEU A 20 6.44 -0.22 -34.17
CA LEU A 20 7.51 0.13 -35.11
C LEU A 20 8.53 1.10 -34.49
N CYS A 21 8.07 2.10 -33.73
CA CYS A 21 8.97 3.03 -33.05
C CYS A 21 9.80 2.32 -31.97
N PHE A 22 9.22 1.36 -31.25
CA PHE A 22 9.95 0.57 -30.26
C PHE A 22 10.94 -0.41 -30.91
N GLU A 23 10.57 -1.07 -32.01
CA GLU A 23 11.44 -1.96 -32.80
C GLU A 23 12.70 -1.24 -33.29
N GLU A 24 12.54 0.00 -33.76
CA GLU A 24 13.65 0.87 -34.18
C GLU A 24 14.44 1.49 -33.00
N SER A 25 14.10 1.16 -31.75
CA SER A 25 14.69 1.75 -30.54
C SER A 25 14.50 3.27 -30.43
N HIS A 26 13.51 3.83 -31.13
CA HIS A 26 13.10 5.23 -31.04
C HIS A 26 12.17 5.45 -29.85
N TYR A 27 12.65 5.18 -28.63
CA TYR A 27 11.84 5.17 -27.40
C TYR A 27 11.06 6.46 -27.17
N GLN A 28 11.68 7.62 -27.39
CA GLN A 28 11.01 8.92 -27.21
C GLN A 28 9.86 9.08 -28.21
N SER A 29 10.09 8.79 -29.49
CA SER A 29 9.06 8.87 -30.53
C SER A 29 7.91 7.91 -30.23
N ALA A 30 8.20 6.68 -29.76
CA ALA A 30 7.17 5.73 -29.36
C ALA A 30 6.29 6.27 -28.22
N ILE A 31 6.91 6.88 -27.19
CA ILE A 31 6.21 7.51 -26.06
C ILE A 31 5.37 8.70 -26.54
N ASP A 32 5.90 9.55 -27.42
CA ASP A 32 5.19 10.72 -27.95
C ASP A 32 3.97 10.31 -28.80
N VAL A 33 4.13 9.30 -29.66
CA VAL A 33 3.02 8.72 -30.45
C VAL A 33 1.97 8.13 -29.51
N LEU A 34 2.38 7.35 -28.52
CA LEU A 34 1.46 6.76 -27.54
C LEU A 34 0.73 7.82 -26.71
N ALA A 35 1.39 8.94 -26.38
CA ALA A 35 0.77 10.07 -25.71
C ALA A 35 -0.29 10.77 -26.57
N GLN A 36 -0.06 10.88 -27.89
CA GLN A 36 -1.04 11.41 -28.85
C GLN A 36 -2.24 10.49 -29.05
N LEU A 37 -2.03 9.17 -28.96
CA LEU A 37 -3.08 8.16 -29.12
C LEU A 37 -3.91 7.93 -27.84
N ARG A 38 -3.48 8.48 -26.69
CA ARG A 38 -4.20 8.37 -25.42
C ARG A 38 -5.62 8.93 -25.55
N SER A 39 -6.61 8.15 -25.16
CA SER A 39 -8.02 8.51 -25.24
C SER A 39 -8.80 7.85 -24.11
N PRO A 40 -9.79 8.52 -23.49
CA PRO A 40 -10.64 7.90 -22.47
C PRO A 40 -11.57 6.82 -23.05
N HIS A 41 -11.66 6.70 -24.38
CA HIS A 41 -12.49 5.69 -25.04
C HIS A 41 -11.70 4.46 -25.50
N HIS A 42 -10.37 4.52 -25.48
CA HIS A 42 -9.51 3.44 -25.95
C HIS A 42 -8.55 3.00 -24.87
N ARG A 43 -8.62 1.71 -24.48
CA ARG A 43 -7.67 1.13 -23.53
C ARG A 43 -6.28 1.01 -24.17
N PRO A 44 -5.19 1.42 -23.48
CA PRO A 44 -3.84 1.21 -23.97
C PRO A 44 -3.53 -0.29 -24.09
N ALA A 45 -2.69 -0.66 -25.04
CA ALA A 45 -2.29 -2.06 -25.18
C ALA A 45 -1.44 -2.50 -23.98
N ALA A 46 -1.66 -3.71 -23.48
CA ALA A 46 -0.97 -4.18 -22.28
C ALA A 46 0.55 -4.25 -22.44
N ALA A 47 1.03 -4.62 -23.64
CA ALA A 47 2.44 -4.62 -23.98
C ALA A 47 3.06 -3.21 -23.84
N HIS A 48 2.37 -2.16 -24.32
CA HIS A 48 2.89 -0.79 -24.25
C HIS A 48 3.01 -0.29 -22.81
N ILE A 49 2.02 -0.57 -21.94
CA ILE A 49 2.14 -0.20 -20.52
C ILE A 49 3.30 -0.94 -19.84
N ARG A 50 3.50 -2.23 -20.12
CA ARG A 50 4.66 -2.98 -19.59
C ARG A 50 5.98 -2.40 -20.08
N GLN A 51 6.10 -2.07 -21.36
CA GLN A 51 7.30 -1.44 -21.91
C GLN A 51 7.55 -0.07 -21.28
N LEU A 52 6.51 0.77 -21.13
CA LEU A 52 6.60 2.05 -20.42
C LEU A 52 7.08 1.88 -18.98
N LEU A 53 6.55 0.89 -18.25
CA LEU A 53 6.98 0.59 -16.88
C LEU A 53 8.44 0.16 -16.83
N PHE A 54 8.87 -0.69 -17.75
CA PHE A 54 10.27 -1.08 -17.84
C PHE A 54 11.18 0.13 -18.09
N ILE A 55 10.82 1.00 -19.04
CA ILE A 55 11.56 2.25 -19.33
C ILE A 55 11.55 3.18 -18.10
N ALA A 56 10.42 3.29 -17.39
CA ALA A 56 10.26 4.15 -16.22
C ALA A 56 11.10 3.69 -15.01
N LEU A 57 11.33 2.39 -14.88
CA LEU A 57 12.17 1.78 -13.82
C LEU A 57 13.66 1.76 -14.17
N TYR A 58 14.02 2.09 -15.41
CA TYR A 58 15.39 2.03 -15.87
C TYR A 58 16.23 3.13 -15.22
N ASP A 59 17.33 2.73 -14.58
CA ASP A 59 18.32 3.67 -14.04
C ASP A 59 19.31 4.06 -15.15
N ALA A 60 19.20 5.29 -15.63
CA ALA A 60 20.08 5.87 -16.63
C ALA A 60 21.26 6.63 -16.02
N SER A 61 21.66 6.29 -14.78
CA SER A 61 22.78 6.94 -14.09
C SER A 61 24.06 6.96 -14.94
N PRO A 62 24.74 8.12 -15.03
CA PRO A 62 25.87 8.36 -15.93
C PRO A 62 27.11 7.51 -15.60
N ASP A 63 27.18 6.92 -14.40
CA ASP A 63 28.26 6.02 -13.97
C ASP A 63 28.25 4.66 -14.66
N THR A 64 27.23 4.37 -15.48
CA THR A 64 27.37 3.36 -16.54
C THR A 64 28.26 3.86 -17.69
N GLN A 65 29.34 4.59 -17.40
CA GLN A 65 30.31 4.99 -18.41
C GLN A 65 30.82 3.75 -19.15
N ILE A 66 30.93 3.90 -20.47
CA ILE A 66 31.38 2.84 -21.36
C ILE A 66 32.81 2.56 -20.99
N ASP A 67 33.07 1.37 -20.44
CA ASP A 67 34.42 0.83 -20.39
C ASP A 67 34.91 0.86 -21.85
N PRO A 68 35.89 1.72 -22.17
CA PRO A 68 36.38 1.88 -23.54
C PRO A 68 37.03 0.58 -24.03
N THR A 69 37.26 -0.40 -23.16
CA THR A 69 37.77 -1.73 -23.52
C THR A 69 36.68 -2.77 -23.79
N ALA A 70 35.39 -2.43 -23.64
CA ALA A 70 34.29 -3.36 -23.87
C ALA A 70 34.18 -3.78 -25.35
N SER A 71 34.01 -5.09 -25.58
CA SER A 71 33.80 -5.71 -26.90
C SER A 71 32.67 -5.02 -27.71
N PRO A 72 32.78 -4.95 -29.06
CA PRO A 72 31.76 -4.34 -29.93
C PRO A 72 30.33 -4.82 -29.66
N SER A 73 30.13 -6.11 -29.38
CA SER A 73 28.81 -6.68 -29.05
C SER A 73 28.22 -6.14 -27.75
N LYS A 74 29.07 -5.79 -26.76
CA LYS A 74 28.63 -5.14 -25.51
C LYS A 74 28.32 -3.66 -25.73
N ARG A 75 29.00 -3.01 -26.67
CA ARG A 75 28.72 -1.61 -27.06
C ARG A 75 27.39 -1.49 -27.81
N GLN A 76 27.06 -2.43 -28.69
CA GLN A 76 25.81 -2.40 -29.45
C GLN A 76 24.57 -2.52 -28.54
N LYS A 77 24.63 -3.36 -27.49
CA LYS A 77 23.54 -3.48 -26.50
C LYS A 77 23.24 -2.17 -25.75
N ARG A 78 24.19 -1.24 -25.66
CA ARG A 78 23.98 0.03 -24.95
C ARG A 78 23.18 1.06 -25.73
N TYR A 79 23.18 0.99 -27.06
CA TYR A 79 22.31 1.84 -27.89
C TYR A 79 20.83 1.43 -27.81
N LEU A 80 20.55 0.24 -27.27
CA LEU A 80 19.20 -0.27 -27.03
C LEU A 80 18.68 0.09 -25.62
N LEU A 81 19.41 0.91 -24.86
CA LEU A 81 19.00 1.30 -23.52
C LEU A 81 18.19 2.60 -23.58
N PRO A 82 17.09 2.72 -22.81
CA PRO A 82 16.31 3.93 -22.79
C PRO A 82 17.12 5.14 -22.29
N PRO A 83 17.07 6.30 -22.98
CA PRO A 83 17.69 7.52 -22.48
C PRO A 83 16.92 8.09 -21.29
N VAL A 84 17.58 8.90 -20.46
CA VAL A 84 16.99 9.59 -19.29
C VAL A 84 15.70 10.36 -19.66
N THR A 85 15.67 10.97 -20.84
CA THR A 85 14.50 11.71 -21.35
C THR A 85 13.30 10.80 -21.60
N ALA A 86 13.54 9.59 -22.14
CA ALA A 86 12.50 8.60 -22.35
C ALA A 86 12.00 8.04 -21.02
N THR A 87 12.87 7.79 -20.04
CA THR A 87 12.47 7.38 -18.68
C THR A 87 11.53 8.40 -18.05
N ARG A 88 11.88 9.69 -18.08
CA ARG A 88 11.02 10.76 -17.54
C ARG A 88 9.70 10.87 -18.30
N SER A 89 9.74 10.79 -19.64
CA SER A 89 8.54 10.86 -20.48
C SER A 89 7.61 9.68 -20.24
N ALA A 90 8.16 8.47 -20.04
CA ALA A 90 7.39 7.29 -19.70
C ALA A 90 6.71 7.41 -18.34
N GLN A 91 7.41 7.91 -17.31
CA GLN A 91 6.82 8.18 -15.99
C GLN A 91 5.64 9.17 -16.09
N GLN A 92 5.81 10.26 -16.84
CA GLN A 92 4.75 11.25 -17.07
C GLN A 92 3.57 10.66 -17.85
N LEU A 93 3.85 9.83 -18.85
CA LEU A 93 2.82 9.18 -19.65
C LEU A 93 2.04 8.12 -18.85
N LEU A 94 2.69 7.38 -17.96
CA LEU A 94 2.01 6.44 -17.05
C LEU A 94 1.01 7.16 -16.15
N VAL A 95 1.40 8.28 -15.52
CA VAL A 95 0.49 9.13 -14.74
C VAL A 95 -0.63 9.68 -15.62
N SER A 96 -0.31 10.09 -16.84
CA SER A 96 -1.28 10.54 -17.83
C SER A 96 -2.32 9.47 -18.17
N PHE A 97 -1.91 8.20 -18.34
CA PHE A 97 -2.85 7.08 -18.50
C PHE A 97 -3.69 6.84 -17.25
N ALA A 98 -3.09 6.90 -16.07
CA ALA A 98 -3.79 6.75 -14.80
C ALA A 98 -4.84 7.82 -14.53
N THR A 99 -4.79 8.97 -15.22
CA THR A 99 -5.83 10.01 -15.13
C THR A 99 -6.87 9.93 -16.25
N THR A 100 -6.53 9.41 -17.43
CA THR A 100 -7.42 9.40 -18.60
C THR A 100 -8.23 8.12 -18.78
N ASN A 101 -7.63 6.96 -18.55
CA ASN A 101 -8.24 5.65 -18.74
C ASN A 101 -8.62 5.07 -17.39
N SER A 102 -9.62 4.19 -17.30
CA SER A 102 -10.05 3.52 -16.07
C SER A 102 -8.91 2.73 -15.41
N PRO A 103 -8.94 2.57 -14.07
CA PRO A 103 -7.85 1.90 -13.35
C PRO A 103 -7.66 0.45 -13.79
N SER A 104 -8.78 -0.24 -14.05
CA SER A 104 -8.79 -1.64 -14.49
C SER A 104 -8.15 -1.83 -15.86
N ALA A 105 -8.40 -0.93 -16.81
CA ALA A 105 -7.78 -0.96 -18.14
C ALA A 105 -6.24 -0.87 -18.04
N VAL A 106 -5.74 0.04 -17.20
CA VAL A 106 -4.30 0.29 -17.06
C VAL A 106 -3.59 -0.78 -16.23
N ILE A 107 -4.17 -1.23 -15.11
CA ILE A 107 -3.51 -2.18 -14.21
C ILE A 107 -3.58 -3.63 -14.68
N SER A 108 -4.55 -3.97 -15.55
CA SER A 108 -4.69 -5.34 -16.09
C SER A 108 -3.40 -5.87 -16.71
N THR A 109 -2.51 -4.97 -17.11
CA THR A 109 -1.18 -5.20 -17.69
C THR A 109 -0.17 -5.80 -16.72
N LEU A 110 -0.39 -5.62 -15.41
CA LEU A 110 0.41 -6.18 -14.32
C LEU A 110 -0.07 -7.55 -13.85
N ARG A 111 -1.21 -8.03 -14.37
CA ARG A 111 -1.68 -9.37 -14.01
C ARG A 111 -0.71 -10.41 -14.59
N PRO A 112 -0.28 -11.39 -13.77
CA PRO A 112 0.48 -12.53 -14.28
C PRO A 112 -0.34 -13.17 -15.38
N THR A 113 0.15 -13.10 -16.60
CA THR A 113 -0.45 -13.73 -17.78
C THR A 113 0.57 -14.72 -18.26
N ASP A 114 0.14 -15.96 -18.52
CA ASP A 114 0.99 -16.90 -19.24
C ASP A 114 1.30 -16.25 -20.60
N PRO A 115 2.57 -15.97 -20.92
CA PRO A 115 2.90 -15.38 -22.20
C PRO A 115 2.37 -16.32 -23.29
N ASP A 116 1.55 -15.78 -24.19
CA ASP A 116 1.12 -16.55 -25.35
C ASP A 116 2.40 -16.86 -26.16
N PRO A 117 2.69 -18.13 -26.47
CA PRO A 117 3.88 -18.47 -27.26
C PRO A 117 3.88 -17.81 -28.64
N SER A 118 2.73 -17.32 -29.13
CA SER A 118 2.67 -16.53 -30.36
C SER A 118 3.19 -15.09 -30.23
N ASP A 119 3.34 -14.55 -29.02
CA ASP A 119 3.93 -13.24 -28.76
C ASP A 119 5.48 -13.28 -28.68
N GLU A 120 6.08 -14.48 -28.67
CA GLU A 120 7.55 -14.69 -28.55
C GLU A 120 8.34 -14.25 -29.79
N GLU A 121 7.68 -13.90 -30.90
CA GLU A 121 8.31 -13.36 -32.11
C GLU A 121 8.45 -11.83 -32.12
N THR A 122 8.29 -11.15 -30.99
CA THR A 122 8.55 -9.70 -30.95
C THR A 122 10.06 -9.43 -30.94
N GLU A 123 10.61 -9.01 -32.10
CA GLU A 123 12.05 -8.73 -32.27
C GLU A 123 12.57 -7.52 -31.47
N CYS A 124 11.66 -6.76 -30.85
CA CYS A 124 12.02 -5.56 -30.10
C CYS A 124 12.63 -5.87 -28.72
N PHE A 125 13.85 -5.36 -28.48
CA PHE A 125 14.58 -5.50 -27.21
C PHE A 125 13.74 -5.13 -25.97
N ILE A 126 13.06 -3.97 -25.99
CA ILE A 126 12.27 -3.51 -24.84
C ILE A 126 11.03 -4.38 -24.61
N ALA A 127 10.43 -4.91 -25.67
CA ALA A 127 9.32 -5.84 -25.57
C ALA A 127 9.75 -7.09 -24.81
N THR A 128 10.86 -7.72 -25.23
CA THR A 128 11.41 -8.92 -24.59
C THR A 128 11.77 -8.67 -23.13
N GLU A 129 12.50 -7.59 -22.83
CA GLU A 129 12.95 -7.31 -21.46
C GLU A 129 11.78 -6.94 -20.53
N SER A 130 10.75 -6.24 -21.04
CA SER A 130 9.56 -5.90 -20.26
C SER A 130 8.73 -7.11 -19.81
N LEU A 131 8.90 -8.29 -20.43
CA LEU A 131 8.26 -9.53 -20.00
C LEU A 131 8.68 -9.97 -18.58
N CYS A 132 9.76 -9.43 -18.03
CA CYS A 132 10.09 -9.65 -16.63
C CYS A 132 8.98 -9.19 -15.67
N ILE A 133 8.22 -8.16 -16.05
CA ILE A 133 7.12 -7.60 -15.27
C ILE A 133 5.94 -8.58 -15.19
N SER A 134 5.60 -9.26 -16.29
CA SER A 134 4.49 -10.23 -16.29
C SER A 134 4.79 -11.49 -15.48
N ARG A 135 6.06 -11.73 -15.13
CA ARG A 135 6.50 -12.83 -14.28
C ARG A 135 6.40 -12.51 -12.78
N CYS A 136 6.21 -11.25 -12.42
CA CYS A 136 5.98 -10.86 -11.03
C CYS A 136 4.64 -11.41 -10.55
N LYS A 137 4.59 -11.85 -9.29
CA LYS A 137 3.33 -12.35 -8.70
C LYS A 137 2.35 -11.24 -8.36
N ASN A 138 2.91 -10.07 -8.07
CA ASN A 138 2.17 -8.86 -7.71
C ASN A 138 3.01 -7.63 -8.07
N CYS A 139 2.37 -6.47 -8.09
CA CYS A 139 3.02 -5.21 -8.42
C CYS A 139 4.12 -4.78 -7.42
N TRP A 140 4.11 -5.30 -6.18
CA TRP A 140 5.09 -4.93 -5.15
C TRP A 140 6.48 -5.46 -5.46
N GLU A 141 6.59 -6.62 -6.13
CA GLU A 141 7.87 -7.19 -6.55
C GLU A 141 8.62 -6.31 -7.57
N ILE A 142 7.86 -5.56 -8.39
CA ILE A 142 8.40 -4.64 -9.42
C ILE A 142 9.12 -3.45 -8.77
N LEU A 143 8.67 -3.03 -7.58
CA LEU A 143 9.20 -1.86 -6.89
C LEU A 143 10.53 -2.15 -6.18
N ALA A 144 10.82 -3.41 -5.88
CA ALA A 144 11.97 -3.81 -5.08
C ALA A 144 13.29 -3.35 -5.71
N GLU A 145 14.24 -2.97 -4.85
CA GLU A 145 15.56 -2.55 -5.31
C GLU A 145 16.28 -3.66 -6.11
N GLY A 146 16.83 -3.23 -7.26
CA GLY A 146 17.51 -4.12 -8.20
C GLY A 146 16.56 -5.08 -8.93
N PHE A 147 15.26 -4.77 -9.04
CA PHE A 147 14.29 -5.54 -9.81
C PHE A 147 14.79 -5.86 -11.23
N LEU A 148 15.16 -4.84 -12.01
CA LEU A 148 15.67 -5.01 -13.38
C LEU A 148 17.01 -5.75 -13.42
N GLY A 149 17.85 -5.64 -12.39
CA GLY A 149 19.11 -6.38 -12.28
C GLY A 149 18.93 -7.88 -12.08
N ARG A 150 17.77 -8.34 -11.55
CA ARG A 150 17.47 -9.78 -11.37
C ARG A 150 17.09 -10.46 -12.68
N SER A 151 16.53 -9.71 -13.64
CA SER A 151 16.03 -10.28 -14.91
C SER A 151 17.13 -10.58 -15.94
N GLN A 152 18.39 -10.23 -15.65
CA GLN A 152 19.45 -10.24 -16.65
C GLN A 152 20.05 -11.59 -17.12
N PRO A 153 19.63 -12.82 -16.74
CA PRO A 153 20.19 -14.01 -17.38
C PRO A 153 19.34 -14.58 -18.53
N LEU A 154 18.42 -13.83 -19.17
CA LEU A 154 17.68 -14.36 -20.35
C LEU A 154 18.54 -14.46 -21.62
N PHE A 155 19.57 -13.61 -21.74
CA PHE A 155 20.54 -13.67 -22.85
C PHE A 155 21.88 -14.29 -22.43
N ALA A 156 21.98 -14.83 -21.22
CA ALA A 156 23.09 -15.73 -20.91
C ALA A 156 22.82 -17.01 -21.71
N SER A 157 23.55 -17.20 -22.82
CA SER A 157 23.56 -18.47 -23.56
C SER A 157 23.59 -19.62 -22.55
N PRO A 158 22.81 -20.71 -22.74
CA PRO A 158 22.72 -21.81 -21.79
C PRO A 158 24.13 -22.30 -21.49
N SER A 159 24.68 -21.80 -20.39
CA SER A 159 26.04 -22.10 -19.97
C SER A 159 26.00 -23.57 -19.63
N ARG A 160 26.70 -24.35 -20.46
CA ARG A 160 26.83 -25.80 -20.36
C ARG A 160 26.90 -26.20 -18.90
N LYS A 161 26.04 -27.13 -18.48
CA LYS A 161 26.00 -27.87 -17.19
C LYS A 161 27.40 -28.00 -16.53
N GLY A 162 27.87 -26.91 -15.96
CA GLY A 162 29.07 -26.81 -15.18
C GLY A 162 28.58 -26.71 -13.77
N LYS A 163 29.03 -27.62 -12.92
CA LYS A 163 28.68 -27.78 -11.51
C LYS A 163 29.05 -26.49 -10.76
N GLN A 164 28.22 -25.45 -10.90
CA GLN A 164 28.42 -24.16 -10.27
C GLN A 164 28.11 -24.37 -8.80
N ARG A 165 29.20 -24.56 -8.05
CA ARG A 165 29.22 -24.67 -6.61
C ARG A 165 28.42 -23.49 -6.08
N ASP A 166 27.33 -23.82 -5.41
CA ASP A 166 26.34 -22.92 -4.82
C ASP A 166 27.05 -22.12 -3.70
N THR A 167 27.95 -21.21 -4.07
CA THR A 167 28.39 -20.10 -3.21
C THR A 167 27.19 -19.19 -3.09
N ARG A 168 26.24 -19.65 -2.28
CA ARG A 168 25.27 -18.84 -1.57
C ARG A 168 26.08 -17.79 -0.83
N SER A 169 26.31 -16.69 -1.53
CA SER A 169 26.66 -15.40 -0.96
C SER A 169 25.61 -15.13 0.10
N SER A 170 25.89 -15.54 1.33
CA SER A 170 25.07 -15.36 2.51
C SER A 170 25.16 -13.92 3.02
N PHE A 171 25.39 -12.97 2.13
CA PHE A 171 25.11 -11.58 2.40
C PHE A 171 23.59 -11.46 2.33
N SER A 172 23.00 -11.31 3.52
CA SER A 172 21.65 -10.84 3.70
C SER A 172 21.54 -9.43 3.11
N ASP A 173 21.54 -9.32 1.78
CA ASP A 173 21.18 -8.10 1.09
C ASP A 173 19.70 -7.89 1.37
N VAL A 174 19.44 -7.23 2.50
CA VAL A 174 18.16 -6.64 2.82
C VAL A 174 18.00 -5.50 1.82
N ARG A 175 17.47 -5.85 0.65
CA ARG A 175 17.18 -4.88 -0.40
C ARG A 175 16.08 -3.97 0.05
N ALA A 176 16.16 -2.69 -0.34
CA ALA A 176 15.08 -1.77 -0.06
C ALA A 176 13.77 -2.27 -0.72
N PRO A 177 12.63 -2.22 -0.01
CA PRO A 177 11.33 -2.57 -0.59
C PRO A 177 10.95 -1.72 -1.81
N VAL A 178 11.51 -0.52 -1.93
CA VAL A 178 11.35 0.39 -3.07
C VAL A 178 12.74 0.85 -3.53
N GLY A 179 13.11 0.57 -4.77
CA GLY A 179 14.33 1.10 -5.37
C GLY A 179 14.23 2.60 -5.67
N GLU A 180 15.37 3.28 -5.78
CA GLU A 180 15.43 4.73 -6.00
C GLU A 180 14.64 5.19 -7.24
N MET A 181 14.69 4.41 -8.33
CA MET A 181 13.95 4.71 -9.57
C MET A 181 12.48 4.26 -9.54
N ALA A 182 12.06 3.52 -8.51
CA ALA A 182 10.72 2.95 -8.41
C ALA A 182 9.71 3.84 -7.69
N TRP A 183 10.14 4.93 -7.03
CA TRP A 183 9.23 5.86 -6.34
C TRP A 183 8.16 6.48 -7.26
N PRO A 184 8.47 6.94 -8.49
CA PRO A 184 7.44 7.42 -9.42
C PRO A 184 6.45 6.31 -9.81
N THR A 185 6.91 5.06 -9.92
CA THR A 185 6.06 3.91 -10.22
C THR A 185 5.15 3.58 -9.04
N LEU A 186 5.63 3.69 -7.80
CA LEU A 186 4.79 3.55 -6.61
C LEU A 186 3.70 4.64 -6.59
N ASP A 187 4.04 5.89 -6.86
CA ASP A 187 3.06 6.98 -6.92
C ASP A 187 1.97 6.71 -7.96
N TRP A 188 2.36 6.25 -9.15
CA TRP A 188 1.46 5.85 -10.21
C TRP A 188 0.52 4.71 -9.79
N LEU A 189 1.02 3.67 -9.12
CA LEU A 189 0.20 2.59 -8.57
C LEU A 189 -0.81 3.12 -7.54
N LEU A 190 -0.39 4.02 -6.65
CA LEU A 190 -1.27 4.62 -5.65
C LEU A 190 -2.39 5.45 -6.29
N ILE A 191 -2.08 6.24 -7.32
CA ILE A 191 -3.10 6.98 -8.09
C ILE A 191 -4.15 6.02 -8.66
N LEU A 192 -3.71 4.89 -9.24
CA LEU A 192 -4.63 3.89 -9.79
C LEU A 192 -5.53 3.27 -8.71
N PHE A 193 -4.96 2.85 -7.58
CA PHE A 193 -5.73 2.24 -6.49
C PHE A 193 -6.69 3.22 -5.81
N GLU A 194 -6.28 4.47 -5.61
CA GLU A 194 -7.15 5.50 -5.05
C GLU A 194 -8.31 5.81 -5.98
N ARG A 195 -8.05 5.93 -7.28
CA ARG A 195 -9.12 6.18 -8.25
C ARG A 195 -10.07 4.98 -8.38
N ASP A 196 -9.55 3.76 -8.32
CA ASP A 196 -10.35 2.52 -8.27
C ASP A 196 -11.25 2.46 -7.02
N GLU A 197 -10.74 2.85 -5.85
CA GLU A 197 -11.54 2.96 -4.62
C GLU A 197 -12.65 4.02 -4.73
N LEU A 198 -12.39 5.14 -5.41
CA LEU A 198 -13.35 6.22 -5.62
C LEU A 198 -14.44 5.86 -6.65
N GLU A 199 -14.06 5.15 -7.72
CA GLU A 199 -14.97 4.70 -8.77
C GLU A 199 -15.84 3.51 -8.32
N ASN A 200 -15.40 2.74 -7.31
CA ASN A 200 -16.12 1.59 -6.82
C ASN A 200 -17.28 1.98 -5.86
N PRO A 201 -18.55 1.73 -6.23
CA PRO A 201 -19.69 2.10 -5.39
C PRO A 201 -19.91 1.17 -4.18
N VAL A 202 -19.17 0.06 -4.07
CA VAL A 202 -19.37 -0.95 -3.01
C VAL A 202 -18.99 -0.37 -1.64
N LEU A 203 -19.85 -0.60 -0.64
CA LEU A 203 -19.59 -0.27 0.75
C LEU A 203 -19.15 -1.51 1.55
N PRO A 204 -18.11 -1.41 2.40
CA PRO A 204 -17.23 -0.25 2.56
C PRO A 204 -16.36 -0.02 1.33
N ARG A 205 -16.07 1.26 1.02
CA ARG A 205 -15.25 1.64 -0.13
C ARG A 205 -13.87 1.02 0.03
N HIS A 206 -13.43 0.34 -1.02
CA HIS A 206 -12.10 -0.24 -1.12
C HIS A 206 -11.76 -0.43 -2.61
N SER A 207 -10.47 -0.51 -2.92
CA SER A 207 -9.97 -0.85 -4.26
C SER A 207 -9.95 -2.38 -4.46
N PRO A 208 -10.77 -2.95 -5.38
CA PRO A 208 -10.66 -4.35 -5.75
C PRO A 208 -9.34 -4.66 -6.46
N LEU A 209 -8.77 -3.69 -7.19
CA LEU A 209 -7.49 -3.88 -7.86
C LEU A 209 -6.35 -4.03 -6.85
N LEU A 210 -6.33 -3.23 -5.79
CA LEU A 210 -5.40 -3.43 -4.68
C LEU A 210 -5.55 -4.83 -4.08
N LEU A 211 -6.80 -5.27 -3.87
CA LEU A 211 -7.09 -6.58 -3.32
C LEU A 211 -6.55 -7.73 -4.19
N GLU A 212 -6.64 -7.62 -5.51
CA GLU A 212 -6.05 -8.58 -6.46
C GLU A 212 -4.53 -8.66 -6.30
N GLN A 213 -3.86 -7.52 -6.05
CA GLN A 213 -2.41 -7.46 -5.87
C GLN A 213 -1.91 -8.01 -4.53
N LEU A 214 -2.80 -8.25 -3.55
CA LEU A 214 -2.46 -8.95 -2.31
C LEU A 214 -2.41 -10.48 -2.50
N GLY A 215 -2.83 -11.00 -3.65
CA GLY A 215 -2.82 -12.43 -3.95
C GLY A 215 -4.19 -13.09 -3.79
N SER A 216 -4.20 -14.43 -3.72
CA SER A 216 -5.45 -15.20 -3.73
C SER A 216 -6.21 -15.06 -2.40
N PRO A 217 -7.54 -15.27 -2.38
CA PRO A 217 -8.34 -15.17 -1.15
C PRO A 217 -7.86 -16.07 0.00
N SER A 218 -7.16 -17.17 -0.30
CA SER A 218 -6.60 -18.09 0.70
C SER A 218 -5.23 -17.66 1.24
N ARG A 219 -4.52 -16.78 0.53
CA ARG A 219 -3.15 -16.37 0.84
C ARG A 219 -2.93 -14.91 0.45
N ARG A 220 -3.65 -14.02 1.13
CA ARG A 220 -3.40 -12.58 1.01
C ARG A 220 -2.14 -12.22 1.77
N ASP A 221 -1.18 -11.65 1.06
CA ASP A 221 0.11 -11.23 1.59
C ASP A 221 0.10 -9.71 1.76
N THR A 222 0.26 -9.26 3.01
CA THR A 222 0.37 -7.83 3.34
C THR A 222 1.80 -7.40 3.63
N ASP A 223 2.76 -8.33 3.63
CA ASP A 223 4.14 -8.03 4.02
C ASP A 223 4.78 -7.08 3.02
N GLY A 224 4.55 -7.27 1.70
CA GLY A 224 5.04 -6.36 0.67
C GLY A 224 4.62 -4.89 0.89
N PRO A 225 3.31 -4.58 0.88
CA PRO A 225 2.80 -3.25 1.17
C PRO A 225 3.25 -2.68 2.52
N LEU A 226 3.24 -3.49 3.59
CA LEU A 226 3.66 -3.04 4.92
C LEU A 226 5.16 -2.70 4.97
N ASN A 227 6.01 -3.47 4.30
CA ASN A 227 7.43 -3.15 4.20
C ASN A 227 7.65 -1.84 3.43
N ILE A 228 6.86 -1.58 2.38
CA ILE A 228 6.89 -0.30 1.65
C ILE A 228 6.45 0.87 2.56
N ILE A 229 5.38 0.71 3.33
CA ILE A 229 4.91 1.73 4.28
C ILE A 229 6.00 2.08 5.29
N ILE A 230 6.60 1.06 5.92
CA ILE A 230 7.62 1.27 6.95
C ILE A 230 8.89 1.89 6.36
N HIS A 231 9.31 1.42 5.19
CA HIS A 231 10.44 2.02 4.48
C HIS A 231 10.16 3.49 4.12
N SER A 232 8.96 3.80 3.62
CA SER A 232 8.54 5.16 3.28
C SER A 232 8.58 6.12 4.48
N LEU A 233 8.29 5.65 5.70
CA LEU A 233 8.36 6.47 6.91
C LEU A 233 9.80 6.84 7.30
N GLN A 234 10.76 5.97 6.97
CA GLN A 234 12.19 6.17 7.28
C GLN A 234 12.88 7.10 6.28
N GLU A 235 12.26 7.34 5.12
CA GLU A 235 12.82 8.23 4.09
C GLU A 235 12.89 9.68 4.58
N SER A 236 13.88 10.44 4.09
CA SER A 236 14.00 11.87 4.39
C SER A 236 13.05 12.75 3.58
N ASP A 237 12.68 12.31 2.38
CA ASP A 237 11.77 13.04 1.49
C ASP A 237 10.32 12.95 2.00
N PRO A 238 9.67 14.09 2.33
CA PRO A 238 8.28 14.10 2.77
C PRO A 238 7.30 13.52 1.75
N ARG A 239 7.62 13.56 0.44
CA ARG A 239 6.76 12.97 -0.60
C ARG A 239 6.74 11.45 -0.50
N ARG A 240 7.89 10.82 -0.23
CA ARG A 240 7.99 9.36 -0.02
C ARG A 240 7.22 8.95 1.22
N ARG A 241 7.35 9.70 2.33
CA ARG A 241 6.54 9.49 3.54
C ARG A 241 5.04 9.55 3.24
N MET A 242 4.61 10.55 2.47
CA MET A 242 3.21 10.70 2.07
C MET A 242 2.70 9.49 1.26
N MET A 243 3.52 8.90 0.38
CA MET A 243 3.16 7.67 -0.34
C MET A 243 2.91 6.50 0.62
N GLY A 244 3.72 6.37 1.68
CA GLY A 244 3.47 5.39 2.75
C GLY A 244 2.12 5.60 3.45
N SER A 245 1.78 6.84 3.80
CA SER A 245 0.48 7.16 4.42
C SER A 245 -0.70 6.88 3.48
N ARG A 246 -0.58 7.22 2.18
CA ARG A 246 -1.58 6.92 1.15
C ARG A 246 -1.82 5.41 1.01
N LEU A 247 -0.74 4.62 0.94
CA LEU A 247 -0.83 3.16 0.91
C LEU A 247 -1.50 2.59 2.16
N LEU A 248 -1.17 3.13 3.34
CA LEU A 248 -1.82 2.70 4.58
C LEU A 248 -3.32 3.05 4.61
N ASN A 249 -3.71 4.23 4.13
CA ASN A 249 -5.13 4.61 4.02
C ASN A 249 -5.92 3.56 3.20
N LEU A 250 -5.38 3.16 2.03
CA LEU A 250 -6.00 2.15 1.19
C LEU A 250 -6.12 0.79 1.90
N LEU A 251 -5.09 0.35 2.62
CA LEU A 251 -5.13 -0.91 3.39
C LEU A 251 -6.14 -0.83 4.55
N ILE A 252 -6.27 0.32 5.21
CA ILE A 252 -7.24 0.49 6.29
C ILE A 252 -8.67 0.44 5.74
N ASN A 253 -8.94 1.14 4.64
CA ASN A 253 -10.25 1.08 3.98
C ASN A 253 -10.58 -0.36 3.54
N LEU A 254 -9.61 -1.07 2.94
CA LEU A 254 -9.75 -2.47 2.59
C LEU A 254 -10.00 -3.38 3.80
N SER A 255 -9.38 -3.10 4.95
CA SER A 255 -9.62 -3.83 6.21
C SER A 255 -11.01 -3.60 6.81
N GLY A 256 -11.75 -2.60 6.32
CA GLY A 256 -13.18 -2.44 6.57
C GLY A 256 -14.01 -3.59 5.98
N THR A 257 -13.46 -4.34 5.03
CA THR A 257 -14.09 -5.53 4.45
C THR A 257 -13.70 -6.82 5.19
N THR A 258 -14.41 -7.92 4.92
CA THR A 258 -14.01 -9.27 5.35
C THR A 258 -12.80 -9.82 4.58
N HIS A 259 -12.28 -9.07 3.60
CA HIS A 259 -11.19 -9.52 2.76
C HIS A 259 -9.81 -9.38 3.41
N LEU A 260 -9.66 -8.42 4.32
CA LEU A 260 -8.40 -8.21 5.03
C LEU A 260 -8.66 -8.21 6.54
N ASP A 261 -7.91 -9.03 7.27
CA ASP A 261 -8.04 -9.12 8.73
C ASP A 261 -7.49 -7.84 9.37
N PHE A 262 -8.42 -6.98 9.81
CA PHE A 262 -8.14 -5.72 10.49
C PHE A 262 -7.21 -5.89 11.71
N VAL A 263 -7.42 -6.92 12.54
CA VAL A 263 -6.61 -7.11 13.75
C VAL A 263 -5.20 -7.54 13.37
N MET A 264 -5.07 -8.41 12.37
CA MET A 264 -3.76 -8.79 11.84
C MET A 264 -3.04 -7.57 11.27
N LEU A 265 -3.71 -6.69 10.52
CA LEU A 265 -3.13 -5.45 9.99
C LEU A 265 -2.58 -4.56 11.13
N VAL A 266 -3.38 -4.30 12.16
CA VAL A 266 -3.00 -3.50 13.33
C VAL A 266 -1.76 -4.09 14.02
N VAL A 267 -1.77 -5.40 14.30
CA VAL A 267 -0.65 -6.08 14.98
C VAL A 267 0.60 -6.08 14.10
N SER A 268 0.46 -6.37 12.81
CA SER A 268 1.55 -6.41 11.85
C SER A 268 2.22 -5.06 11.65
N LEU A 269 1.44 -3.97 11.64
CA LEU A 269 1.98 -2.62 11.59
C LEU A 269 2.65 -2.26 12.92
N PHE A 270 1.97 -2.50 14.05
CA PHE A 270 2.49 -2.19 15.39
C PHE A 270 3.87 -2.83 15.63
N ASN A 271 4.04 -4.10 15.24
CA ASN A 271 5.30 -4.82 15.43
C ASN A 271 6.45 -4.32 14.53
N ARG A 272 6.15 -3.59 13.45
CA ARG A 272 7.16 -3.08 12.50
C ARG A 272 7.53 -1.62 12.75
N VAL A 273 6.60 -0.83 13.28
CA VAL A 273 6.85 0.56 13.64
C VAL A 273 7.88 0.59 14.77
N SER A 274 9.07 1.11 14.46
CA SER A 274 10.24 1.03 15.34
C SER A 274 10.26 2.15 16.38
N SER A 275 9.57 3.28 16.12
CA SER A 275 9.52 4.43 17.01
C SER A 275 8.12 5.08 17.08
N LEU A 276 7.86 5.82 18.16
CA LEU A 276 6.65 6.63 18.30
C LEU A 276 6.63 7.87 17.39
N GLU A 277 7.80 8.36 16.96
CA GLU A 277 7.87 9.48 16.02
C GLU A 277 7.34 9.05 14.65
N ASP A 278 7.74 7.87 14.18
CA ASP A 278 7.22 7.26 12.95
C ASP A 278 5.70 7.11 13.03
N MET A 279 5.20 6.68 14.20
CA MET A 279 3.77 6.56 14.46
C MET A 279 3.05 7.90 14.36
N SER A 280 3.59 8.96 14.96
CA SER A 280 3.00 10.30 14.90
C SER A 280 2.92 10.82 13.47
N TRP A 281 4.01 10.69 12.69
CA TRP A 281 4.03 11.09 11.29
C TRP A 281 3.01 10.30 10.49
N LEU A 282 3.00 8.98 10.67
CA LEU A 282 2.05 8.10 10.02
C LEU A 282 0.61 8.53 10.30
N MET A 283 0.26 8.77 11.57
CA MET A 283 -1.10 9.17 11.97
C MET A 283 -1.52 10.53 11.40
N SER A 284 -0.58 11.47 11.23
CA SER A 284 -0.87 12.80 10.68
C SER A 284 -1.17 12.79 9.18
N GLY A 285 -0.64 11.81 8.44
CA GLY A 285 -0.87 11.67 7.00
C GLY A 285 -2.13 10.86 6.63
N LEU A 286 -2.86 10.33 7.63
CA LEU A 286 -4.08 9.53 7.36
C LEU A 286 -5.31 10.42 7.19
N SER A 287 -6.19 10.05 6.27
CA SER A 287 -7.42 10.78 6.00
C SER A 287 -8.39 10.68 7.19
N PRO A 288 -9.15 11.74 7.54
CA PRO A 288 -10.07 11.73 8.67
C PRO A 288 -11.37 10.99 8.32
N THR A 289 -11.32 9.67 8.21
CA THR A 289 -12.51 8.83 7.95
C THR A 289 -12.83 7.95 9.16
N PRO A 290 -14.09 7.46 9.31
CA PRO A 290 -14.45 6.56 10.40
C PRO A 290 -13.58 5.29 10.48
N ALA A 291 -13.20 4.72 9.32
CA ALA A 291 -12.32 3.55 9.27
C ALA A 291 -10.93 3.86 9.82
N ILE A 292 -10.39 5.05 9.50
CA ILE A 292 -9.10 5.51 10.01
C ILE A 292 -9.17 5.78 11.51
N PHE A 293 -10.20 6.46 12.01
CA PHE A 293 -10.35 6.68 13.45
C PHE A 293 -10.45 5.36 14.22
N LYS A 294 -11.23 4.41 13.71
CA LYS A 294 -11.33 3.05 14.26
C LYS A 294 -9.98 2.34 14.28
N PHE A 295 -9.19 2.47 13.21
CA PHE A 295 -7.83 1.96 13.13
C PHE A 295 -6.88 2.60 14.14
N LYS A 296 -6.88 3.94 14.26
CA LYS A 296 -6.08 4.67 15.25
C LYS A 296 -6.37 4.19 16.67
N VAL A 297 -7.65 4.09 17.03
CA VAL A 297 -8.09 3.59 18.33
C VAL A 297 -7.58 2.17 18.60
N ALA A 298 -7.72 1.25 17.62
CA ALA A 298 -7.25 -0.13 17.77
C ALA A 298 -5.71 -0.21 17.91
N LEU A 299 -4.98 0.63 17.17
CA LEU A 299 -3.53 0.68 17.21
C LEU A 299 -3.03 1.22 18.56
N PHE A 300 -3.64 2.27 19.09
CA PHE A 300 -3.31 2.80 20.43
C PHE A 300 -3.73 1.84 21.55
N GLN A 301 -4.87 1.17 21.43
CA GLN A 301 -5.24 0.09 22.34
C GLN A 301 -4.16 -1.00 22.37
N LYS A 302 -3.67 -1.41 21.19
CA LYS A 302 -2.58 -2.38 21.08
C LYS A 302 -1.30 -1.88 21.76
N TYR A 303 -0.94 -0.61 21.57
CA TYR A 303 0.19 0.03 22.23
C TYR A 303 0.10 -0.06 23.77
N PHE A 304 -0.99 0.41 24.36
CA PHE A 304 -1.18 0.36 25.82
C PHE A 304 -1.26 -1.07 26.36
N SER A 305 -1.88 -1.99 25.61
CA SER A 305 -1.99 -3.40 26.01
C SER A 305 -0.64 -4.14 25.96
N SER A 306 0.29 -3.69 25.10
CA SER A 306 1.63 -4.29 25.01
C SER A 306 2.54 -3.87 26.16
N ASN A 307 2.30 -2.68 26.73
CA ASN A 307 3.15 -2.10 27.77
C ASN A 307 2.73 -2.49 29.19
N SER A 308 1.54 -3.08 29.36
CA SER A 308 1.11 -3.70 30.61
C SER A 308 1.71 -5.10 30.75
N ASP A 309 3.02 -5.16 31.01
CA ASP A 309 3.77 -6.40 31.20
C ASP A 309 3.10 -7.32 32.24
N GLY A 310 2.61 -8.48 31.79
CA GLY A 310 2.27 -9.61 32.65
C GLY A 310 0.88 -10.21 32.47
N ALA A 311 -0.09 -9.46 31.92
CA ALA A 311 -1.36 -10.07 31.55
C ALA A 311 -1.17 -10.80 30.21
N LYS A 312 -0.81 -12.09 30.28
CA LYS A 312 -0.82 -13.01 29.14
C LYS A 312 -2.09 -12.73 28.34
N ILE A 313 -1.96 -12.07 27.17
CA ILE A 313 -3.04 -11.90 26.21
C ILE A 313 -3.65 -13.29 26.08
N GLY A 314 -4.91 -13.43 26.53
CA GLY A 314 -5.55 -14.71 26.75
C GLY A 314 -5.19 -15.64 25.61
N VAL A 315 -4.50 -16.73 25.95
CA VAL A 315 -3.96 -17.73 25.02
C VAL A 315 -5.01 -17.93 23.93
N ARG A 316 -4.72 -17.42 22.73
CA ARG A 316 -5.57 -17.60 21.56
C ARG A 316 -5.94 -19.08 21.56
N PRO A 317 -7.23 -19.45 21.61
CA PRO A 317 -7.62 -20.85 21.77
C PRO A 317 -6.83 -21.66 20.75
N ARG A 318 -6.02 -22.60 21.23
CA ARG A 318 -5.16 -23.43 20.37
C ARG A 318 -6.03 -23.94 19.24
N PRO A 319 -5.56 -23.93 17.98
CA PRO A 319 -6.34 -24.43 16.86
C PRO A 319 -6.77 -25.86 17.16
N GLN A 320 -8.03 -26.02 17.58
CA GLN A 320 -8.61 -27.31 17.86
C GLN A 320 -8.82 -27.95 16.49
N ALA A 321 -8.16 -29.09 16.26
CA ALA A 321 -8.24 -29.80 14.98
C ALA A 321 -9.70 -29.96 14.58
N ARG A 322 -10.11 -29.30 13.49
CA ARG A 322 -11.47 -29.40 12.96
C ARG A 322 -11.71 -30.87 12.62
N ALA A 323 -12.77 -31.45 13.20
CA ALA A 323 -13.25 -32.76 12.77
C ALA A 323 -13.54 -32.72 11.26
N PRO A 324 -13.16 -33.77 10.51
CA PRO A 324 -13.39 -33.82 9.07
C PRO A 324 -14.91 -33.71 8.78
N PRO A 325 -15.32 -32.92 7.78
CA PRO A 325 -16.74 -32.74 7.46
C PRO A 325 -17.34 -34.06 6.99
N LYS A 326 -18.31 -34.59 7.73
CA LYS A 326 -19.16 -35.70 7.31
C LYS A 326 -20.33 -35.16 6.47
N GLY A 327 -20.47 -35.70 5.26
CA GLY A 327 -21.72 -35.70 4.48
C GLY A 327 -22.09 -34.35 3.84
N ALA A 328 -21.78 -34.21 2.56
CA ALA A 328 -22.33 -33.16 1.71
C ALA A 328 -23.85 -33.35 1.55
N SER A 329 -24.63 -32.37 2.02
CA SER A 329 -26.05 -32.26 1.74
C SER A 329 -26.30 -30.89 1.10
N GLU A 330 -26.80 -30.98 -0.13
CA GLU A 330 -27.62 -30.07 -0.92
C GLU A 330 -27.45 -28.54 -0.78
N THR A 331 -27.12 -27.99 -1.95
CA THR A 331 -27.01 -26.60 -2.40
C THR A 331 -28.24 -25.76 -2.05
N LYS A 332 -28.34 -25.27 -0.81
CA LYS A 332 -29.19 -24.11 -0.49
C LYS A 332 -28.52 -22.84 -0.98
N ALA A 333 -29.27 -22.01 -1.72
CA ALA A 333 -28.86 -20.71 -2.22
C ALA A 333 -28.23 -19.90 -1.08
N ARG A 334 -26.93 -19.61 -1.23
CA ARG A 334 -26.11 -18.96 -0.20
C ARG A 334 -26.51 -17.49 -0.16
N GLU A 335 -27.14 -17.06 0.93
CA GLU A 335 -27.42 -15.64 1.18
C GLU A 335 -26.14 -14.80 1.00
N PRO A 336 -26.26 -13.55 0.50
CA PRO A 336 -25.12 -12.68 0.28
C PRO A 336 -24.38 -12.48 1.60
N VAL A 337 -23.14 -12.99 1.67
CA VAL A 337 -22.28 -12.83 2.83
C VAL A 337 -21.96 -11.34 2.97
N SER A 338 -22.38 -10.74 4.09
CA SER A 338 -22.05 -9.34 4.38
C SER A 338 -20.54 -9.13 4.28
N LEU A 339 -20.14 -8.18 3.43
CA LEU A 339 -18.73 -7.85 3.20
C LEU A 339 -18.14 -7.00 4.32
N VAL A 340 -18.94 -6.49 5.25
CA VAL A 340 -18.49 -5.60 6.32
C VAL A 340 -17.73 -6.38 7.40
N ASN A 341 -16.56 -5.87 7.79
CA ASN A 341 -15.76 -6.41 8.88
C ASN A 341 -16.52 -6.27 10.21
N LYS A 342 -16.51 -7.34 11.02
CA LYS A 342 -17.19 -7.41 12.31
C LYS A 342 -16.35 -6.91 13.49
N TYR A 343 -15.15 -6.36 13.24
CA TYR A 343 -14.34 -5.80 14.33
C TYR A 343 -15.11 -4.67 15.02
N ARG A 344 -15.32 -4.82 16.33
CA ARG A 344 -16.01 -3.83 17.18
C ARG A 344 -14.97 -2.91 17.78
N ALA A 345 -15.20 -1.60 17.70
CA ALA A 345 -14.38 -0.63 18.41
C ALA A 345 -14.44 -0.88 19.94
N PRO A 346 -13.39 -0.48 20.69
CA PRO A 346 -13.39 -0.59 22.15
C PRO A 346 -14.58 0.13 22.79
N SER A 347 -15.02 -0.39 23.93
CA SER A 347 -16.02 0.30 24.75
C SER A 347 -15.41 1.56 25.37
N SER A 348 -16.24 2.54 25.71
CA SER A 348 -15.85 3.75 26.42
C SER A 348 -15.26 3.44 27.79
N ALA A 349 -15.74 2.37 28.45
CA ALA A 349 -15.12 1.82 29.65
C ALA A 349 -13.68 1.32 29.40
N ASP A 350 -13.42 0.67 28.26
CA ASP A 350 -12.05 0.33 27.86
C ASP A 350 -11.21 1.58 27.62
N ILE A 351 -11.74 2.61 26.95
CA ILE A 351 -11.02 3.87 26.72
C ILE A 351 -10.63 4.53 28.04
N LEU A 352 -11.56 4.64 29.00
CA LEU A 352 -11.27 5.16 30.34
C LEU A 352 -10.16 4.37 31.04
N ARG A 353 -10.22 3.03 30.98
CA ARG A 353 -9.16 2.17 31.53
C ARG A 353 -7.81 2.38 30.86
N LEU A 354 -7.77 2.65 29.56
CA LEU A 354 -6.54 2.92 28.82
C LEU A 354 -5.95 4.29 29.19
N LEU A 355 -6.78 5.27 29.54
CA LEU A 355 -6.31 6.57 30.05
C LEU A 355 -5.68 6.45 31.45
N ASP A 356 -6.33 5.67 32.31
CA ASP A 356 -5.86 5.39 33.68
C ASP A 356 -4.63 4.47 33.72
N ALA A 357 -4.28 3.83 32.59
CA ALA A 357 -3.11 2.98 32.51
C ALA A 357 -1.86 3.80 32.86
N LYS A 358 -1.11 3.33 33.87
CA LYS A 358 0.14 3.97 34.29
C LYS A 358 1.13 3.92 33.13
N ASP A 359 1.81 5.04 32.94
CA ASP A 359 2.85 5.11 31.92
C ASP A 359 3.95 4.13 32.29
N SER A 360 4.13 3.11 31.46
CA SER A 360 5.23 2.18 31.60
C SER A 360 6.52 2.97 31.47
N SER A 361 7.51 2.66 32.31
CA SER A 361 8.80 3.38 32.40
C SER A 361 9.70 3.20 31.17
N ILE A 362 9.14 2.87 30.01
CA ILE A 362 9.86 2.71 28.77
C ILE A 362 10.31 4.11 28.34
N SER A 363 11.62 4.29 28.18
CA SER A 363 12.28 5.54 27.82
C SER A 363 12.04 5.89 26.34
N ILE A 364 10.78 6.02 25.92
CA ILE A 364 10.45 6.41 24.56
C ILE A 364 10.44 7.95 24.50
N PRO A 365 11.05 8.58 23.46
CA PRO A 365 11.20 10.03 23.36
C PRO A 365 9.89 10.82 23.22
N VAL A 366 8.74 10.17 22.99
CA VAL A 366 7.44 10.84 22.84
C VAL A 366 6.62 10.71 24.12
N SER A 367 6.06 11.84 24.57
CA SER A 367 5.22 11.91 25.76
C SER A 367 4.01 10.96 25.64
N PRO A 368 3.83 10.00 26.58
CA PRO A 368 2.65 9.14 26.65
C PRO A 368 1.32 9.91 26.62
N LEU A 369 1.32 11.15 27.13
CA LEU A 369 0.18 12.06 27.09
C LEU A 369 -0.28 12.34 25.66
N ARG A 370 0.64 12.51 24.71
CA ARG A 370 0.29 12.75 23.30
C ARG A 370 -0.50 11.57 22.71
N ILE A 371 -0.12 10.33 23.03
CA ILE A 371 -0.82 9.13 22.56
C ILE A 371 -2.22 9.05 23.18
N LYS A 372 -2.33 9.33 24.49
CA LYS A 372 -3.62 9.37 25.19
C LYS A 372 -4.54 10.45 24.60
N PHE A 373 -3.98 11.61 24.24
CA PHE A 373 -4.68 12.68 23.54
C PHE A 373 -5.19 12.21 22.17
N GLU A 374 -4.32 11.65 21.32
CA GLU A 374 -4.68 11.16 19.98
C GLU A 374 -5.71 10.02 20.02
N LEU A 375 -5.62 9.14 21.03
CA LEU A 375 -6.61 8.10 21.28
C LEU A 375 -8.00 8.69 21.52
N LEU A 376 -8.10 9.69 22.39
CA LEU A 376 -9.37 10.34 22.72
C LEU A 376 -9.95 11.14 21.55
N VAL A 377 -9.12 11.91 20.85
CA VAL A 377 -9.55 12.65 19.66
C VAL A 377 -10.08 11.68 18.60
N SER A 378 -9.33 10.61 18.33
CA SER A 378 -9.74 9.59 17.36
C SER A 378 -11.01 8.85 17.80
N TYR A 379 -11.12 8.51 19.09
CA TYR A 379 -12.30 7.82 19.60
C TYR A 379 -13.55 8.71 19.50
N ASN A 380 -13.45 9.98 19.89
CA ASN A 380 -14.55 10.91 19.80
C ASN A 380 -14.99 11.13 18.34
N ALA A 381 -14.05 11.36 17.44
CA ALA A 381 -14.34 11.52 16.02
C ALA A 381 -15.01 10.26 15.43
N PHE A 382 -14.54 9.06 15.82
CA PHE A 382 -15.21 7.81 15.45
C PHE A 382 -16.66 7.78 15.96
N GLN A 383 -16.92 8.13 17.23
CA GLN A 383 -18.27 8.12 17.79
C GLN A 383 -19.22 9.11 17.10
N THR A 384 -18.70 10.26 16.66
CA THR A 384 -19.47 11.27 15.92
C THR A 384 -19.84 10.82 14.51
N ASP A 385 -18.87 10.23 13.79
CA ASP A 385 -19.02 9.98 12.35
C ASP A 385 -19.45 8.55 12.00
N ALA A 386 -19.26 7.57 12.90
CA ALA A 386 -19.59 6.18 12.62
C ALA A 386 -21.11 5.95 12.48
N PRO A 387 -21.57 4.88 11.80
CA PRO A 387 -22.97 4.49 11.80
C PRO A 387 -23.49 4.20 13.22
N ALA A 388 -24.76 4.50 13.50
CA ALA A 388 -25.35 4.34 14.84
C ALA A 388 -25.19 2.91 15.42
N ALA A 389 -25.16 1.89 14.56
CA ALA A 389 -24.95 0.49 14.96
C ALA A 389 -23.54 0.19 15.49
N GLU A 390 -22.55 1.02 15.16
CA GLU A 390 -21.16 0.86 15.60
C GLU A 390 -20.79 1.79 16.77
N ARG A 391 -21.63 2.79 17.07
CA ARG A 391 -21.40 3.73 18.17
C ARG A 391 -21.54 3.05 19.52
N ASP A 392 -20.79 3.56 20.49
CA ASP A 392 -20.97 3.22 21.90
C ASP A 392 -22.11 4.08 22.49
N PRO A 393 -23.25 3.47 22.89
CA PRO A 393 -24.36 4.21 23.46
C PRO A 393 -24.02 4.88 24.80
N GLU A 394 -22.97 4.44 25.51
CA GLU A 394 -22.56 5.00 26.80
C GLU A 394 -21.71 6.27 26.66
N TRP A 395 -21.04 6.46 25.52
CA TRP A 395 -20.11 7.58 25.31
C TRP A 395 -20.75 8.96 25.55
N PRO A 396 -21.94 9.29 25.01
CA PRO A 396 -22.57 10.58 25.26
C PRO A 396 -22.95 10.80 26.73
N ASN A 397 -23.25 9.73 27.47
CA ASN A 397 -23.59 9.82 28.89
C ASN A 397 -22.36 10.12 29.75
N LEU A 398 -21.20 9.54 29.39
CA LEU A 398 -19.92 9.76 30.06
C LEU A 398 -19.37 11.18 29.85
N LEU A 399 -19.67 11.79 28.71
CA LEU A 399 -19.38 13.21 28.47
C LEU A 399 -20.24 14.10 29.37
N LYS A 400 -21.54 13.81 29.47
CA LYS A 400 -22.50 14.63 30.26
C LYS A 400 -22.37 14.49 31.77
N ASN A 401 -21.96 13.34 32.28
CA ASN A 401 -21.89 13.09 33.72
C ASN A 401 -20.54 13.51 34.35
N GLY A 402 -19.63 14.10 33.57
CA GLY A 402 -18.32 14.56 34.03
C GLY A 402 -17.30 13.44 34.27
N ALA A 403 -17.61 12.17 33.97
CA ALA A 403 -16.66 11.08 34.13
C ALA A 403 -15.42 11.25 33.25
N ILE A 404 -15.62 11.71 32.00
CA ILE A 404 -14.53 12.04 31.09
C ILE A 404 -13.73 13.22 31.62
N ALA A 405 -14.37 14.30 32.08
CA ALA A 405 -13.68 15.45 32.67
C ALA A 405 -12.73 15.03 33.80
N LYS A 406 -13.21 14.17 34.70
CA LYS A 406 -12.42 13.64 35.81
C LYS A 406 -11.23 12.79 35.35
N ALA A 407 -11.44 11.92 34.36
CA ALA A 407 -10.36 11.12 33.78
C ALA A 407 -9.30 12.01 33.10
N LEU A 408 -9.74 13.08 32.43
CA LEU A 408 -8.87 14.06 31.80
C LEU A 408 -8.05 14.84 32.83
N ASP A 409 -8.66 15.30 33.92
CA ASP A 409 -7.93 15.99 35.00
C ASP A 409 -6.88 15.07 35.66
N THR A 410 -7.21 13.78 35.80
CA THR A 410 -6.30 12.77 36.36
C THR A 410 -5.13 12.49 35.42
N THR A 411 -5.38 12.44 34.11
CA THR A 411 -4.39 12.05 33.10
C THR A 411 -3.50 13.22 32.68
N PHE A 412 -4.08 14.39 32.47
CA PHE A 412 -3.42 15.56 31.86
C PHE A 412 -3.15 16.70 32.85
N GLY A 413 -3.66 16.59 34.08
CA GLY A 413 -3.60 17.62 35.11
C GLY A 413 -4.86 18.49 35.16
N CYS A 414 -5.02 19.21 36.27
CA CYS A 414 -6.18 20.06 36.52
C CYS A 414 -6.18 21.32 35.63
N ARG A 415 -7.39 21.80 35.32
CA ARG A 415 -7.61 23.08 34.63
C ARG A 415 -6.93 24.24 35.36
N GLY A 416 -6.16 25.04 34.64
CA GLY A 416 -5.41 26.18 35.20
C GLY A 416 -4.15 25.81 35.99
N GLY A 417 -3.67 24.56 35.91
CA GLY A 417 -2.38 24.16 36.45
C GLY A 417 -1.20 24.90 35.80
N THR A 418 -0.10 25.05 36.53
CA THR A 418 1.08 25.79 36.05
C THR A 418 1.90 24.96 35.03
N GLY A 419 1.63 25.16 33.74
CA GLY A 419 2.64 25.23 32.67
C GLY A 419 3.28 23.93 32.14
N GLY A 420 2.61 22.78 32.20
CA GLY A 420 3.11 21.53 31.58
C GLY A 420 2.37 21.14 30.30
N ASP A 421 3.01 20.39 29.40
CA ASP A 421 2.41 19.88 28.13
C ASP A 421 1.04 19.22 28.32
N GLY A 422 0.80 18.57 29.48
CA GLY A 422 -0.49 17.97 29.84
C GLY A 422 -1.63 18.99 29.84
N THR A 423 -1.42 20.18 30.43
CA THR A 423 -2.46 21.22 30.51
C THR A 423 -2.86 21.73 29.12
N MET A 424 -1.92 21.82 28.19
CA MET A 424 -2.21 22.17 26.79
C MET A 424 -3.11 21.12 26.12
N TYR A 425 -2.80 19.83 26.28
CA TYR A 425 -3.66 18.76 25.75
C TYR A 425 -5.04 18.73 26.41
N ARG A 426 -5.12 19.01 27.71
CA ARG A 426 -6.38 19.11 28.46
C ARG A 426 -7.30 20.18 27.87
N ASP A 427 -6.77 21.37 27.65
CA ASP A 427 -7.52 22.52 27.11
C ASP A 427 -7.98 22.27 25.66
N LEU A 428 -7.15 21.61 24.85
CA LEU A 428 -7.55 21.19 23.50
C LEU A 428 -8.69 20.16 23.55
N LEU A 429 -8.63 19.18 24.46
CA LEU A 429 -9.67 18.17 24.61
C LEU A 429 -11.00 18.75 25.10
N ASP A 430 -10.99 19.74 26.00
CA ASP A 430 -12.22 20.42 26.42
C ASP A 430 -12.96 21.04 25.23
N ASN A 431 -12.22 21.67 24.31
CA ASN A 431 -12.79 22.26 23.10
C ASN A 431 -13.30 21.21 22.11
N ILE A 432 -12.60 20.08 21.94
CA ILE A 432 -12.94 19.04 20.96
C ILE A 432 -14.10 18.15 21.45
N LEU A 433 -14.15 17.86 22.75
CA LEU A 433 -15.10 16.93 23.34
C LEU A 433 -16.40 17.62 23.81
N GLU A 434 -16.44 18.95 23.79
CA GLU A 434 -17.56 19.76 24.30
C GLU A 434 -17.97 19.34 25.72
N VAL A 435 -16.98 19.14 26.60
CA VAL A 435 -17.22 18.76 28.00
C VAL A 435 -17.66 20.01 28.76
N TYR A 436 -18.94 20.03 29.18
CA TYR A 436 -19.54 21.12 29.96
C TYR A 436 -19.59 20.82 31.45
#